data_AF-A0A9W6CTV6-F1
#
_entry.id   AF-A0A9W6CTV6-F1
#
_cell.length_a   1.000
_cell.length_b   1.000
_cell.length_c   1.000
_cell.angle_alpha   90.00
_cell.angle_beta   90.00
_cell.angle_gamma   90.00
#
_symmetry.space_group_name_H-M   'P 1'
#
loop_
_entity.id
_entity.type
_entity.pdbx_description
1 polymer ?
#
loop_
_entity_poly.entity_id
_entity_poly.type
_entity_poly.pdbx_seq_one_letter_code
_entity_poly.pdbx_strand_id
1 'polypeptide(L)'
;MSRLPLRSLNDAPTEAKDLLAAAEARNGFLPNLLRVLANAPTALETYLTVSGINARGSLSLAEREAVQITAAAEHGCGFCVAGHTAIVTKAGLDPAIIAALRERGHVPNARLEAVARFTKAVIASRGRVEDADLADFRAAGFDDKAALEVVLGVSLATLCNFANNLGAPPLNPQLEPFRWDAPRESAA
;
A
#
# COMPACT_ATOMS: atom_id res chain seq x y z
N MET A 1 -6.43 11.53 -18.04
CA MET A 1 -4.97 11.74 -18.20
C MET A 1 -4.37 11.97 -16.83
N SER A 2 -3.13 11.52 -16.59
CA SER A 2 -2.40 11.75 -15.33
C SER A 2 -2.20 13.26 -15.10
N ARG A 3 -2.32 13.71 -13.85
CA ARG A 3 -2.10 15.10 -13.39
C ARG A 3 -0.63 15.46 -13.29
N LEU A 4 0.24 14.47 -13.05
CA LEU A 4 1.69 14.62 -13.08
C LEU A 4 2.27 13.85 -14.29
N PRO A 5 3.39 14.32 -14.87
CA PRO A 5 4.03 13.62 -15.98
C PRO A 5 4.36 12.17 -15.62
N LEU A 6 4.09 11.23 -16.52
CA LEU A 6 4.48 9.84 -16.34
C LEU A 6 5.86 9.62 -16.96
N ARG A 7 6.91 9.77 -16.16
CA ARG A 7 8.29 9.62 -16.64
C ARG A 7 8.54 8.22 -17.21
N SER A 8 9.43 8.15 -18.17
CA SER A 8 9.93 6.96 -18.83
C SER A 8 11.46 6.92 -18.67
N LEU A 9 12.10 5.83 -19.12
CA LEU A 9 13.57 5.76 -19.12
C LEU A 9 14.24 6.82 -20.00
N ASN A 10 13.49 7.39 -20.97
CA ASN A 10 14.01 8.40 -21.89
C ASN A 10 14.01 9.81 -21.27
N ASP A 11 12.96 10.18 -20.53
CA ASP A 11 12.70 11.55 -20.05
C ASP A 11 12.69 11.71 -18.51
N ALA A 12 12.96 10.65 -17.75
CA ALA A 12 13.21 10.75 -16.32
C ALA A 12 14.53 11.50 -16.02
N PRO A 13 14.63 12.20 -14.87
CA PRO A 13 15.92 12.66 -14.34
C PRO A 13 16.92 11.50 -14.25
N THR A 14 18.20 11.79 -14.48
CA THR A 14 19.28 10.78 -14.52
C THR A 14 19.30 9.91 -13.26
N GLU A 15 19.08 10.51 -12.10
CA GLU A 15 19.07 9.87 -10.78
C GLU A 15 17.94 8.84 -10.63
N ALA A 16 16.85 8.97 -11.40
CA ALA A 16 15.72 8.06 -11.37
C ALA A 16 15.82 6.92 -12.40
N LYS A 17 16.66 7.04 -13.44
CA LYS A 17 16.67 6.10 -14.57
C LYS A 17 17.01 4.68 -14.15
N ASP A 18 18.07 4.50 -13.35
CA ASP A 18 18.50 3.19 -12.89
C ASP A 18 17.47 2.54 -11.96
N LEU A 19 16.83 3.35 -11.10
CA LEU A 19 15.74 2.89 -10.22
C LEU A 19 14.53 2.41 -11.01
N LEU A 20 14.14 3.14 -12.06
CA LEU A 20 13.03 2.75 -12.95
C LEU A 20 13.39 1.49 -13.76
N ALA A 21 14.60 1.41 -14.32
CA ALA A 21 15.04 0.27 -15.10
C ALA A 21 15.07 -1.01 -14.25
N ALA A 22 15.62 -0.93 -13.03
CA ALA A 22 15.63 -2.05 -12.09
C ALA A 22 14.22 -2.49 -11.68
N ALA A 23 13.30 -1.54 -11.50
CA ALA A 23 11.92 -1.85 -11.16
C ALA A 23 11.16 -2.50 -12.33
N GLU A 24 11.36 -2.01 -13.57
CA GLU A 24 10.76 -2.60 -14.77
C GLU A 24 11.26 -4.03 -14.99
N ALA A 25 12.57 -4.26 -14.87
CA ALA A 25 13.16 -5.59 -14.99
C ALA A 25 12.61 -6.59 -13.96
N ARG A 26 12.43 -6.15 -12.70
CA ARG A 26 11.87 -7.00 -11.63
C ARG A 26 10.38 -7.31 -11.82
N ASN A 27 9.61 -6.35 -12.31
CA ASN A 27 8.15 -6.45 -12.37
C ASN A 27 7.65 -6.98 -13.73
N GLY A 28 8.48 -6.92 -14.78
CA GLY A 28 8.09 -7.21 -16.16
C GLY A 28 7.33 -6.05 -16.86
N PHE A 29 7.08 -4.96 -16.14
CA PHE A 29 6.52 -3.71 -16.65
C PHE A 29 6.85 -2.58 -15.68
N LEU A 30 6.83 -1.32 -16.15
CA LEU A 30 7.03 -0.16 -15.29
C LEU A 30 5.70 0.35 -14.68
N PRO A 31 5.46 0.21 -13.35
CA PRO A 31 4.23 0.70 -12.73
C PRO A 31 4.12 2.22 -12.81
N ASN A 32 2.94 2.73 -13.13
CA ASN A 32 2.74 4.17 -13.30
C ASN A 32 2.96 4.97 -12.00
N LEU A 33 2.80 4.37 -10.82
CA LEU A 33 3.23 4.97 -9.54
C LEU A 33 4.72 5.36 -9.58
N LEU A 34 5.61 4.47 -10.03
CA LEU A 34 7.04 4.77 -10.07
C LEU A 34 7.35 5.88 -11.08
N ARG A 35 6.61 5.90 -12.19
CA ARG A 35 6.69 6.96 -13.21
C ARG A 35 6.22 8.32 -12.69
N VAL A 36 5.22 8.34 -11.81
CA VAL A 36 4.78 9.55 -11.10
C VAL A 36 5.84 9.99 -10.09
N LEU A 37 6.35 9.07 -9.26
CA LEU A 37 7.37 9.39 -8.26
C LEU A 37 8.69 9.85 -8.89
N ALA A 38 9.03 9.38 -10.08
CA ALA A 38 10.23 9.80 -10.81
C ALA A 38 10.28 11.30 -11.18
N ASN A 39 9.18 12.05 -11.03
CA ASN A 39 9.24 13.52 -11.06
C ASN A 39 10.07 14.10 -9.90
N ALA A 40 10.23 13.35 -8.82
CA ALA A 40 11.08 13.68 -7.68
C ALA A 40 11.93 12.43 -7.32
N PRO A 41 13.17 12.30 -7.83
CA PRO A 41 14.00 11.11 -7.65
C PRO A 41 14.15 10.66 -6.18
N THR A 42 14.22 11.61 -5.24
CA THR A 42 14.28 11.33 -3.79
C THR A 42 13.01 10.67 -3.26
N ALA A 43 11.83 11.00 -3.80
CA ALA A 43 10.57 10.34 -3.44
C ALA A 43 10.49 8.92 -4.01
N LEU A 44 10.97 8.73 -5.25
CA LEU A 44 11.09 7.39 -5.86
C LEU A 44 12.05 6.50 -5.06
N GLU A 45 13.23 7.01 -4.74
CA GLU A 45 14.22 6.32 -3.91
C GLU A 45 13.65 5.98 -2.53
N THR A 46 13.00 6.94 -1.86
CA THR A 46 12.36 6.72 -0.56
C THR A 46 11.35 5.57 -0.65
N TYR A 47 10.46 5.59 -1.65
CA TYR A 47 9.47 4.54 -1.82
C TYR A 47 10.12 3.15 -1.99
N LEU A 48 11.12 3.03 -2.87
CA LEU A 48 11.78 1.76 -3.14
C LEU A 48 12.60 1.25 -1.94
N THR A 49 13.35 2.14 -1.29
CA THR A 49 14.17 1.83 -0.13
C THR A 49 13.30 1.42 1.06
N VAL A 50 12.28 2.21 1.38
CA VAL A 50 11.37 1.90 2.49
C VAL A 50 10.55 0.64 2.20
N SER A 51 10.17 0.37 0.94
CA SER A 51 9.55 -0.91 0.56
C SER A 51 10.47 -2.09 0.86
N GLY A 52 11.77 -1.98 0.55
CA GLY A 52 12.76 -3.01 0.88
C GLY A 52 12.97 -3.20 2.39
N ILE A 53 12.92 -2.12 3.16
CA ILE A 53 13.00 -2.15 4.64
C ILE A 53 11.75 -2.83 5.21
N ASN A 54 10.55 -2.46 4.75
CA ASN A 54 9.29 -3.04 5.18
C ASN A 54 9.23 -4.54 4.89
N ALA A 55 9.73 -4.98 3.72
CA ALA A 55 9.72 -6.38 3.29
C ALA A 55 10.57 -7.33 4.15
N ARG A 56 11.47 -6.80 4.99
CA ARG A 56 12.33 -7.56 5.91
C ARG A 56 11.99 -7.33 7.39
N GLY A 57 10.86 -6.70 7.68
CA GLY A 57 10.30 -6.60 9.03
C GLY A 57 9.85 -7.96 9.58
N SER A 58 9.38 -7.95 10.83
CA SER A 58 8.78 -9.11 11.51
C SER A 58 7.41 -9.50 10.98
N LEU A 59 6.62 -8.55 10.45
CA LEU A 59 5.35 -8.87 9.80
C LEU A 59 5.59 -9.75 8.57
N SER A 60 4.84 -10.85 8.46
CA SER A 60 4.77 -11.72 7.29
C SER A 60 4.25 -10.99 6.06
N LEU A 61 4.38 -11.60 4.88
CA LEU A 61 3.85 -11.03 3.64
C LEU A 61 2.35 -10.72 3.75
N ALA A 62 1.54 -11.66 4.26
CA ALA A 62 0.10 -11.47 4.39
C ALA A 62 -0.26 -10.32 5.35
N GLU A 63 0.46 -10.18 6.46
CA GLU A 63 0.25 -9.09 7.42
C GLU A 63 0.67 -7.74 6.85
N ARG A 64 1.82 -7.65 6.17
CA ARG A 64 2.25 -6.42 5.50
C ARG A 64 1.27 -5.97 4.44
N GLU A 65 0.79 -6.89 3.62
CA GLU A 65 -0.19 -6.56 2.60
C GLU A 65 -1.57 -6.26 3.20
N ALA A 66 -1.93 -6.83 4.35
CA ALA A 66 -3.12 -6.41 5.09
C ALA A 66 -3.01 -4.94 5.55
N VAL A 67 -1.84 -4.49 6.04
CA VAL A 67 -1.57 -3.07 6.33
C VAL A 67 -1.72 -2.24 5.04
N GLN A 68 -1.07 -2.64 3.95
CA GLN A 68 -1.04 -1.86 2.71
C GLN A 68 -2.41 -1.73 2.04
N ILE A 69 -3.19 -2.82 1.92
CA ILE A 69 -4.53 -2.80 1.33
C ILE A 69 -5.48 -2.00 2.22
N THR A 70 -5.43 -2.20 3.53
CA THR A 70 -6.26 -1.43 4.48
C THR A 70 -5.95 0.06 4.36
N ALA A 71 -4.67 0.45 4.44
CA ALA A 71 -4.26 1.84 4.30
C ALA A 71 -4.63 2.45 2.94
N ALA A 72 -4.51 1.68 1.85
CA ALA A 72 -4.94 2.10 0.53
C ALA A 72 -6.45 2.33 0.43
N ALA A 73 -7.25 1.45 1.03
CA ALA A 73 -8.70 1.60 1.09
C ALA A 73 -9.13 2.78 1.97
N GLU A 74 -8.49 3.00 3.12
CA GLU A 74 -8.75 4.17 3.99
C GLU A 74 -8.32 5.49 3.33
N HIS A 75 -7.19 5.51 2.61
CA HIS A 75 -6.73 6.69 1.87
C HIS A 75 -7.46 6.90 0.53
N GLY A 76 -8.38 6.01 0.14
CA GLY A 76 -9.11 6.09 -1.13
C GLY A 76 -8.23 5.91 -2.38
N CYS A 77 -7.12 5.16 -2.30
CA CYS A 77 -6.18 5.00 -3.40
C CYS A 77 -6.43 3.71 -4.20
N GLY A 78 -7.24 3.80 -5.27
CA GLY A 78 -7.55 2.64 -6.11
C GLY A 78 -6.34 2.03 -6.84
N PHE A 79 -5.32 2.83 -7.17
CA PHE A 79 -4.08 2.30 -7.76
C PHE A 79 -3.37 1.35 -6.79
N CYS A 80 -3.22 1.77 -5.53
CA CYS A 80 -2.54 0.97 -4.51
C CYS A 80 -3.37 -0.24 -4.10
N VAL A 81 -4.70 -0.11 -3.98
CA VAL A 81 -5.56 -1.27 -3.72
C VAL A 81 -5.38 -2.32 -4.81
N ALA A 82 -5.42 -1.95 -6.09
CA ALA A 82 -5.21 -2.88 -7.20
C ALA A 82 -3.81 -3.51 -7.20
N GLY A 83 -2.77 -2.69 -6.99
CA GLY A 83 -1.38 -3.16 -6.95
C GLY A 83 -1.11 -4.17 -5.84
N HIS A 84 -1.54 -3.88 -4.61
CA HIS A 84 -1.39 -4.78 -3.47
C HIS A 84 -2.29 -6.01 -3.58
N THR A 85 -3.49 -5.87 -4.17
CA THR A 85 -4.35 -7.03 -4.49
C THR A 85 -3.63 -8.01 -5.42
N ALA A 86 -2.97 -7.52 -6.48
CA ALA A 86 -2.21 -8.37 -7.40
C ALA A 86 -1.11 -9.19 -6.69
N ILE A 87 -0.43 -8.57 -5.71
CA ILE A 87 0.62 -9.21 -4.91
C ILE A 87 0.05 -10.35 -4.08
N VAL A 88 -1.01 -10.09 -3.30
CA VAL A 88 -1.60 -11.11 -2.41
C VAL A 88 -2.32 -12.22 -3.17
N THR A 89 -2.94 -11.92 -4.31
CA THR A 89 -3.52 -12.95 -5.18
C THR A 89 -2.43 -13.88 -5.70
N LYS A 90 -1.29 -13.35 -6.14
CA LYS A 90 -0.14 -14.17 -6.57
C LYS A 90 0.45 -14.99 -5.41
N ALA A 91 0.41 -14.46 -4.19
CA ALA A 91 0.85 -15.16 -2.98
C ALA A 91 -0.14 -16.21 -2.46
N GLY A 92 -1.32 -16.34 -3.07
CA GLY A 92 -2.33 -17.33 -2.70
C GLY A 92 -3.14 -16.97 -1.45
N LEU A 93 -3.25 -15.69 -1.10
CA LEU A 93 -4.14 -15.27 -0.01
C LEU A 93 -5.60 -15.52 -0.40
N ASP A 94 -6.42 -15.95 0.57
CA ASP A 94 -7.83 -16.27 0.36
C ASP A 94 -8.60 -15.08 -0.25
N PRO A 95 -9.33 -15.26 -1.37
CA PRO A 95 -10.13 -14.21 -1.98
C PRO A 95 -11.13 -13.52 -1.02
N ALA A 96 -11.69 -14.23 -0.04
CA ALA A 96 -12.59 -13.65 0.95
C ALA A 96 -11.86 -12.70 1.91
N ILE A 97 -10.62 -13.02 2.28
CA ILE A 97 -9.75 -12.11 3.06
C ILE A 97 -9.42 -10.87 2.24
N ILE A 98 -9.03 -11.06 0.97
CA ILE A 98 -8.71 -9.97 0.05
C ILE A 98 -9.91 -9.03 -0.12
N ALA A 99 -11.11 -9.58 -0.36
CA ALA A 99 -12.34 -8.81 -0.49
C ALA A 99 -12.63 -7.99 0.78
N ALA A 100 -12.57 -8.62 1.95
CA ALA A 100 -12.80 -7.94 3.22
C ALA A 100 -11.84 -6.77 3.46
N LEU A 101 -10.54 -6.94 3.18
CA LEU A 101 -9.55 -5.88 3.28
C LEU A 101 -9.85 -4.71 2.32
N ARG A 102 -10.20 -5.02 1.06
CA ARG A 102 -10.55 -4.02 0.03
C ARG A 102 -11.82 -3.23 0.35
N GLU A 103 -12.80 -3.88 1.00
CA GLU A 103 -14.09 -3.29 1.33
C GLU A 103 -14.12 -2.65 2.72
N ARG A 104 -13.00 -2.70 3.45
CA ARG A 104 -12.89 -2.27 4.85
C ARG A 104 -13.88 -3.03 5.76
N GLY A 105 -14.28 -4.24 5.37
CA GLY A 105 -15.19 -5.11 6.12
C GLY A 105 -14.49 -5.92 7.20
N HIS A 106 -15.21 -6.92 7.74
CA HIS A 106 -14.67 -7.90 8.69
C HIS A 106 -13.83 -8.95 7.96
N VAL A 107 -12.57 -9.10 8.35
CA VAL A 107 -11.64 -10.05 7.75
C VAL A 107 -11.84 -11.44 8.39
N PRO A 108 -12.14 -12.49 7.61
CA PRO A 108 -12.38 -13.86 8.12
C PRO A 108 -11.06 -14.58 8.49
N ASN A 109 -10.19 -13.88 9.21
CA ASN A 109 -8.93 -14.38 9.77
C ASN A 109 -8.58 -13.50 10.96
N ALA A 110 -8.66 -14.04 12.18
CA ALA A 110 -8.50 -13.24 13.41
C ALA A 110 -7.16 -12.47 13.48
N ARG A 111 -6.09 -13.06 12.95
CA ARG A 111 -4.76 -12.43 12.97
C ARG A 111 -4.66 -11.26 11.99
N LEU A 112 -5.16 -11.42 10.77
CA LEU A 112 -5.21 -10.34 9.78
C LEU A 112 -6.27 -9.29 10.10
N GLU A 113 -7.36 -9.67 10.75
CA GLU A 113 -8.38 -8.74 11.29
C GLU A 113 -7.76 -7.81 12.34
N ALA A 114 -6.94 -8.35 13.26
CA ALA A 114 -6.23 -7.54 14.24
C ALA A 114 -5.29 -6.52 13.57
N VAL A 115 -4.57 -6.93 12.52
CA VAL A 115 -3.72 -6.03 11.72
C VAL A 115 -4.56 -4.95 11.03
N ALA A 116 -5.67 -5.33 10.38
CA ALA A 116 -6.53 -4.40 9.67
C ALA A 116 -7.16 -3.39 10.64
N ARG A 117 -7.72 -3.83 11.77
CA ARG A 117 -8.29 -2.96 12.81
C ARG A 117 -7.26 -1.99 13.39
N PHE A 118 -6.09 -2.50 13.77
CA PHE A 118 -5.03 -1.65 14.30
C PHE A 118 -4.53 -0.64 13.26
N THR A 119 -4.39 -1.06 12.00
CA THR A 119 -4.06 -0.15 10.88
C THR A 119 -5.07 0.98 10.73
N LYS A 120 -6.38 0.66 10.74
CA LYS A 120 -7.46 1.67 10.70
C LYS A 120 -7.37 2.63 11.88
N ALA A 121 -7.15 2.12 13.09
CA ALA A 121 -7.02 2.93 14.30
C ALA A 121 -5.82 3.89 14.21
N VAL A 122 -4.65 3.40 13.76
CA VAL A 122 -3.44 4.23 13.56
C VAL A 122 -3.71 5.36 12.57
N ILE A 123 -4.36 5.08 11.44
CA ILE A 123 -4.68 6.09 10.42
C ILE A 123 -5.68 7.12 10.96
N ALA A 124 -6.81 6.66 11.51
CA ALA A 124 -7.89 7.53 11.97
C ALA A 124 -7.45 8.47 13.11
N SER A 125 -6.64 7.96 14.04
CA SER A 125 -6.16 8.71 15.21
C SER A 125 -4.83 9.45 14.99
N ARG A 126 -4.21 9.27 13.81
CA ARG A 126 -2.83 9.71 13.53
C ARG A 126 -1.82 9.17 14.56
N GLY A 127 -1.96 7.89 14.89
CA GLY A 127 -1.12 7.16 15.84
C GLY A 127 -1.50 7.33 17.32
N ARG A 128 -2.51 8.15 17.65
CA ARG A 128 -3.07 8.25 19.02
C ARG A 128 -4.10 7.13 19.25
N VAL A 129 -3.67 5.89 19.07
CA VAL A 129 -4.52 4.71 19.28
C VAL A 129 -4.92 4.62 20.75
N GLU A 130 -6.15 4.17 21.01
CA GLU A 130 -6.61 3.93 22.37
C GLU A 130 -5.87 2.73 22.98
N ASP A 131 -5.71 2.71 24.30
CA ASP A 131 -5.04 1.59 25.01
C ASP A 131 -5.71 0.24 24.71
N ALA A 132 -7.03 0.25 24.52
CA ALA A 132 -7.81 -0.94 24.15
C ALA A 132 -7.42 -1.48 22.77
N ASP A 133 -7.20 -0.63 21.76
CA ASP A 133 -6.81 -1.08 20.41
C ASP A 133 -5.40 -1.71 20.42
N LEU A 134 -4.47 -1.12 21.18
CA LEU A 134 -3.13 -1.68 21.34
C LEU A 134 -3.16 -2.99 22.14
N ALA A 135 -4.01 -3.09 23.16
CA ALA A 135 -4.21 -4.31 23.93
C ALA A 135 -4.80 -5.44 23.06
N ASP A 136 -5.82 -5.15 22.24
CA ASP A 136 -6.40 -6.10 21.28
C ASP A 136 -5.36 -6.60 20.27
N PHE A 137 -4.51 -5.70 19.75
CA PHE A 137 -3.43 -6.05 18.83
C PHE A 137 -2.41 -6.99 19.50
N ARG A 138 -2.04 -6.72 20.75
CA ARG A 138 -1.14 -7.59 21.53
C ARG A 138 -1.78 -8.94 21.86
N ALA A 139 -3.08 -8.96 22.16
CA ALA A 139 -3.82 -10.20 22.42
C ALA A 139 -3.88 -11.12 21.18
N ALA A 140 -3.78 -10.57 19.98
CA ALA A 140 -3.63 -11.34 18.73
C ALA A 140 -2.21 -11.90 18.50
N GLY A 141 -1.30 -11.71 19.46
CA GLY A 141 0.07 -12.26 19.44
C GLY A 141 1.08 -11.38 18.70
N PHE A 142 0.85 -10.07 18.65
CA PHE A 142 1.82 -9.09 18.15
C PHE A 142 2.54 -8.39 19.30
N ASP A 143 3.79 -8.01 19.07
CA ASP A 143 4.61 -7.27 20.04
C ASP A 143 4.72 -5.78 19.63
N ASP A 144 5.43 -5.00 20.45
CA ASP A 144 5.63 -3.57 20.22
C ASP A 144 6.42 -3.31 18.92
N LYS A 145 7.29 -4.24 18.53
CA LYS A 145 8.01 -4.19 17.25
C LYS A 145 7.02 -4.27 16.09
N ALA A 146 6.12 -5.25 16.09
CA ALA A 146 5.08 -5.38 15.07
C ALA A 146 4.15 -4.15 15.04
N ALA A 147 3.83 -3.55 16.18
CA ALA A 147 3.01 -2.33 16.24
C ALA A 147 3.69 -1.15 15.52
N LEU A 148 5.00 -0.96 15.75
CA LEU A 148 5.78 0.05 15.04
C LEU A 148 5.97 -0.28 13.55
N GLU A 149 6.03 -1.57 13.18
CA GLU A 149 6.07 -1.98 11.78
C GLU A 149 4.73 -1.74 11.05
N VAL A 150 3.59 -1.76 11.75
CA VAL A 150 2.32 -1.27 11.19
C VAL A 150 2.42 0.24 10.91
N VAL A 151 2.98 1.03 11.82
CA VAL A 151 3.23 2.47 11.60
C VAL A 151 4.18 2.70 10.41
N LEU A 152 5.23 1.88 10.27
CA LEU A 152 6.13 1.89 9.11
C LEU A 152 5.37 1.62 7.80
N GLY A 153 4.51 0.60 7.78
CA GLY A 153 3.64 0.30 6.64
C GLY A 153 2.70 1.46 6.30
N VAL A 154 2.05 2.07 7.30
CA VAL A 154 1.20 3.25 7.10
C VAL A 154 2.00 4.43 6.55
N SER A 155 3.22 4.67 7.01
CA SER A 155 4.11 5.71 6.48
C SER A 155 4.44 5.48 5.01
N LEU A 156 4.83 4.25 4.65
CA LEU A 156 5.09 3.85 3.25
C LEU A 156 3.83 4.01 2.38
N ALA A 157 2.69 3.53 2.87
CA ALA A 157 1.39 3.64 2.23
C ALA A 157 0.99 5.11 2.03
N THR A 158 1.27 5.99 2.99
CA THR A 158 0.98 7.42 2.89
C THR A 158 1.69 8.04 1.69
N LEU A 159 2.99 7.75 1.49
CA LEU A 159 3.74 8.25 0.34
C LEU A 159 3.13 7.80 -0.98
N CYS A 160 2.93 6.49 -1.19
CA CYS A 160 2.45 5.99 -2.47
C CYS A 160 0.95 6.30 -2.72
N ASN A 161 0.12 6.23 -1.69
CA ASN A 161 -1.31 6.52 -1.80
C ASN A 161 -1.53 7.98 -2.15
N PHE A 162 -0.86 8.91 -1.46
CA PHE A 162 -1.04 10.33 -1.71
C PHE A 162 -0.40 10.74 -3.05
N ALA A 163 0.74 10.16 -3.44
CA ALA A 163 1.33 10.39 -4.75
C ALA A 163 0.40 9.91 -5.88
N ASN A 164 -0.24 8.75 -5.74
CA ASN A 164 -1.21 8.24 -6.71
C ASN A 164 -2.49 9.07 -6.74
N ASN A 165 -3.04 9.45 -5.59
CA ASN A 165 -4.24 10.31 -5.55
C ASN A 165 -3.96 11.70 -6.16
N LEU A 166 -2.79 12.27 -5.87
CA LEU A 166 -2.34 13.54 -6.43
C LEU A 166 -2.11 13.42 -7.94
N GLY A 167 -1.37 12.40 -8.37
CA GLY A 167 -1.00 12.18 -9.77
C GLY A 167 -2.14 11.65 -10.64
N ALA A 168 -3.13 10.98 -10.06
CA ALA A 168 -4.19 10.25 -10.74
C ALA A 168 -3.69 9.47 -11.99
N PRO A 169 -2.59 8.70 -11.89
CA PRO A 169 -2.12 7.92 -13.03
C PRO A 169 -3.18 6.87 -13.40
N PRO A 170 -3.35 6.55 -14.70
CA PRO A 170 -4.15 5.40 -15.07
C PRO A 170 -3.52 4.11 -14.49
N LEU A 171 -4.35 3.11 -14.22
CA LEU A 171 -3.85 1.77 -13.93
C LEU A 171 -3.04 1.24 -15.12
N ASN A 172 -1.99 0.49 -14.82
CA ASN A 172 -1.32 -0.31 -15.85
C ASN A 172 -2.29 -1.44 -16.28
N PRO A 173 -2.33 -1.84 -17.56
CA PRO A 173 -3.20 -2.93 -18.03
C PRO A 173 -3.06 -4.23 -17.22
N GLN A 174 -1.86 -4.52 -16.74
CA GLN A 174 -1.53 -5.69 -15.91
C GLN A 174 -2.25 -5.69 -14.55
N LEU A 175 -2.67 -4.51 -14.08
CA LEU A 175 -3.36 -4.33 -12.80
C LEU A 175 -4.88 -4.19 -12.95
N GLU A 176 -5.39 -4.10 -14.17
CA GLU A 176 -6.83 -3.90 -14.41
C GLU A 176 -7.73 -5.03 -13.89
N PRO A 177 -7.33 -6.32 -13.92
CA PRO A 177 -8.11 -7.38 -13.30
C PRO A 177 -8.35 -7.18 -11.79
N PHE A 178 -7.54 -6.34 -11.14
CA PHE A 178 -7.59 -6.07 -9.70
C PHE A 178 -8.15 -4.69 -9.37
N ARG A 179 -8.69 -3.98 -10.37
CA ARG A 179 -9.27 -2.64 -10.23
C ARG A 179 -10.16 -2.55 -9.00
N TRP A 180 -10.03 -1.44 -8.29
CA TRP A 180 -10.90 -1.08 -7.18
C TRP A 180 -11.32 0.35 -7.37
N ASP A 181 -12.63 0.55 -7.40
CA ASP A 181 -13.23 1.87 -7.40
C ASP A 181 -13.75 2.11 -5.99
N ALA A 182 -13.30 3.20 -5.36
CA ALA A 182 -13.72 3.52 -4.00
C ALA A 182 -15.26 3.55 -3.93
N PRO A 183 -15.87 2.94 -2.90
CA PRO A 183 -17.30 3.12 -2.67
C PRO A 183 -17.58 4.62 -2.65
N ARG A 184 -18.52 5.09 -3.49
CA ARG A 184 -18.92 6.51 -3.45
C ARG A 184 -19.42 6.77 -2.03
N GLU A 185 -18.67 7.54 -1.26
CA GLU A 185 -19.23 8.15 -0.07
C GLU A 185 -20.40 9.01 -0.56
N SER A 186 -21.61 8.70 -0.10
CA SER A 186 -22.72 9.62 -0.28
C SER A 186 -22.26 10.95 0.31
N ALA A 187 -22.14 11.98 -0.53
CA ALA A 187 -21.85 13.33 -0.07
C ALA A 187 -22.86 13.64 1.05
N ALA A 188 -22.34 13.78 2.28
CA ALA A 188 -23.10 14.28 3.41
C ALA A 188 -23.26 15.79 3.29
#